data_AF-A0A523XK80-F1
#
_entry.id   AF-A0A523XK80-F1
#
_cell.length_a   1.000
_cell.length_b   1.000
_cell.length_c   1.000
_cell.angle_alpha   90.00
_cell.angle_beta   90.00
_cell.angle_gamma   90.00
#
_symmetry.space_group_name_H-M   'P 1'
#
loop_
_entity.id
_entity.type
_entity.pdbx_description
1 polymer ?
#
loop_
_entity_poly.entity_id
_entity_poly.type
_entity_poly.pdbx_seq_one_letter_code
_entity_poly.pdbx_strand_id
1 'polypeptide(L)'
;MVKVLKKITMWDHPNIVYGIDMVGDAGVYSIDEKRSLVQTVDVLTPIADDPRTFGEIAAANSLSDVYAMGGKPLTALNVVGWPTKLDTEILAGILEGGAKKVREADAVIIGGHTIKDEEIKYGLSVTGIIETDKLITASDAKPKGLLILTKRIGTGVISTALKKGETTEEAVSTINESLRTL
;
A
#
# COMPACT_ATOMS: atom_id res chain seq x y z
N MET A 1 15.96 -7.36 -3.03
CA MET A 1 15.68 -7.44 -1.59
C MET A 1 15.81 -8.86 -1.04
N VAL A 2 15.00 -9.85 -1.47
CA VAL A 2 15.02 -11.24 -0.95
C VAL A 2 16.43 -11.88 -0.89
N LYS A 3 17.27 -11.71 -1.92
CA LYS A 3 18.65 -12.22 -1.92
C LYS A 3 19.56 -11.56 -0.87
N VAL A 4 19.26 -10.33 -0.46
CA VAL A 4 20.00 -9.59 0.58
C VAL A 4 19.49 -10.01 1.95
N LEU A 5 18.17 -10.13 2.12
CA LEU A 5 17.55 -10.54 3.38
C LEU A 5 17.96 -11.95 3.83
N LYS A 6 18.23 -12.87 2.89
CA LYS A 6 18.79 -14.19 3.22
C LYS A 6 20.20 -14.16 3.81
N LYS A 7 20.90 -13.02 3.77
CA LYS A 7 22.27 -12.86 4.29
C LYS A 7 22.33 -12.26 5.69
N ILE A 8 21.20 -11.83 6.24
CA ILE A 8 21.11 -11.28 7.60
C ILE A 8 20.50 -12.33 8.52
N THR A 9 21.04 -12.43 9.73
CA THR A 9 20.42 -13.24 10.78
C THR A 9 19.22 -12.49 11.30
N MET A 10 18.02 -13.00 11.00
CA MET A 10 16.81 -12.47 11.61
C MET A 10 16.65 -13.02 13.02
N TRP A 11 16.18 -12.16 13.92
CA TRP A 11 15.82 -12.58 15.25
C TRP A 11 14.49 -13.34 15.20
N ASP A 12 14.53 -14.61 15.56
CA ASP A 12 13.34 -15.40 15.80
C ASP A 12 12.66 -14.93 17.09
N HIS A 13 11.50 -14.30 16.95
CA HIS A 13 10.71 -13.76 18.06
C HIS A 13 9.38 -14.51 18.11
N PRO A 14 8.96 -15.02 19.29
CA PRO A 14 7.82 -15.93 19.41
C PRO A 14 6.48 -15.37 18.90
N ASN A 15 6.33 -14.05 18.90
CA ASN A 15 5.12 -13.38 18.43
C ASN A 15 5.09 -13.10 16.92
N ILE A 16 6.14 -13.42 16.16
CA ILE A 16 6.08 -13.30 14.70
C ILE A 16 5.22 -14.44 14.16
N VAL A 17 4.05 -14.09 13.61
CA VAL A 17 3.11 -15.04 13.02
C VAL A 17 3.40 -15.22 11.52
N TYR A 18 3.70 -14.11 10.84
CA TYR A 18 4.05 -14.11 9.43
C TYR A 18 5.18 -13.12 9.20
N GLY A 19 6.34 -13.65 8.81
CA GLY A 19 7.61 -12.93 8.78
C GLY A 19 8.16 -12.68 7.38
N ILE A 20 9.31 -12.04 7.36
CA ILE A 20 10.04 -11.66 6.15
C ILE A 20 10.64 -12.85 5.37
N ASP A 21 10.73 -13.99 6.02
CA ASP A 21 11.15 -15.28 5.47
C ASP A 21 10.02 -15.94 4.66
N MET A 22 8.78 -15.47 4.83
CA MET A 22 7.61 -15.92 4.10
C MET A 22 7.29 -14.98 2.93
N VAL A 23 6.66 -15.51 1.88
CA VAL A 23 6.28 -14.73 0.69
C VAL A 23 4.88 -14.17 0.91
N GLY A 24 4.77 -12.94 1.42
CA GLY A 24 3.49 -12.26 1.57
C GLY A 24 3.61 -10.75 1.56
N ASP A 25 2.46 -10.10 1.64
CA ASP A 25 2.30 -8.66 1.38
C ASP A 25 2.52 -7.80 2.63
N ALA A 26 2.40 -8.37 3.84
CA ALA A 26 2.60 -7.66 5.10
C ALA A 26 3.20 -8.56 6.19
N GLY A 27 3.83 -7.94 7.19
CA GLY A 27 4.28 -8.63 8.41
C GLY A 27 3.14 -8.78 9.42
N VAL A 28 3.08 -9.91 10.11
CA VAL A 28 2.04 -10.19 11.11
C VAL A 28 2.67 -10.51 12.47
N TYR A 29 2.25 -9.77 13.49
CA TYR A 29 2.78 -9.88 14.84
C TYR A 29 1.65 -10.09 15.85
N SER A 30 1.69 -11.18 16.60
CA SER A 30 0.71 -11.49 17.64
C SER A 30 0.83 -10.53 18.82
N ILE A 31 -0.30 -9.95 19.22
CA ILE A 31 -0.41 -9.14 20.44
C ILE A 31 -0.86 -10.02 21.60
N ASP A 32 -1.78 -10.94 21.31
CA ASP A 32 -2.31 -11.94 22.23
C ASP A 32 -2.83 -13.17 21.45
N GLU A 33 -3.41 -14.13 22.16
CA GLU A 33 -3.93 -15.39 21.60
C GLU A 33 -4.99 -15.19 20.49
N LYS A 34 -5.70 -14.07 20.49
CA LYS A 34 -6.82 -13.83 19.58
C LYS A 34 -6.50 -12.80 18.50
N ARG A 35 -5.57 -11.88 18.75
CA ARG A 35 -5.35 -10.71 17.91
C ARG A 35 -3.91 -10.59 17.45
N SER A 36 -3.77 -10.22 16.19
CA SER A 36 -2.48 -9.89 15.57
C SER A 36 -2.53 -8.54 14.87
N LEU A 37 -1.41 -7.83 14.89
CA LEU A 37 -1.17 -6.68 14.03
C LEU A 37 -0.80 -7.15 12.64
N VAL A 38 -1.28 -6.43 11.63
CA VAL A 38 -0.82 -6.53 10.25
C VAL A 38 -0.11 -5.23 9.91
N GLN A 39 1.15 -5.29 9.52
CA GLN A 39 1.97 -4.10 9.26
C GLN A 39 2.56 -4.15 7.86
N THR A 40 2.32 -3.08 7.11
CA THR A 40 2.92 -2.86 5.79
C THR A 40 3.44 -1.43 5.69
N VAL A 41 4.32 -1.20 4.73
CA VAL A 41 4.74 0.12 4.30
C VAL A 41 5.00 0.09 2.81
N ASP A 42 4.40 1.03 2.11
CA ASP A 42 4.53 1.11 0.66
C ASP A 42 4.60 2.57 0.21
N VAL A 43 5.45 2.85 -0.77
CA VAL A 43 5.73 4.21 -1.26
C VAL A 43 5.85 4.19 -2.77
N LEU A 44 5.15 5.10 -3.44
CA LEU A 44 5.15 5.23 -4.89
C LEU A 44 5.77 6.56 -5.32
N THR A 45 6.27 6.59 -6.56
CA THR A 45 6.46 7.83 -7.30
C THR A 45 5.16 8.21 -8.03
N PRO A 46 4.98 9.47 -8.49
CA PRO A 46 3.77 9.90 -9.16
C PRO A 46 3.38 8.99 -10.35
N ILE A 47 2.15 8.51 -10.30
CA ILE A 47 1.51 7.69 -11.35
C ILE A 47 0.26 8.34 -11.95
N ALA A 48 -0.13 9.49 -11.42
CA ALA A 48 -1.17 10.37 -11.94
C ALA A 48 -0.69 11.82 -11.83
N ASP A 49 -1.11 12.67 -12.78
CA ASP A 49 -0.70 14.09 -12.82
C ASP A 49 -1.42 14.93 -11.77
N ASP A 50 -2.69 14.62 -11.47
CA ASP A 50 -3.45 15.29 -10.42
C ASP A 50 -2.94 14.88 -9.03
N PRO A 51 -2.46 15.83 -8.19
CA PRO A 51 -1.86 15.50 -6.89
C PRO A 51 -2.81 14.74 -5.95
N ARG A 52 -4.10 15.11 -5.92
CA ARG A 52 -5.10 14.44 -5.10
C ARG A 52 -5.32 13.00 -5.55
N THR A 53 -5.48 12.79 -6.86
CA THR A 53 -5.62 11.46 -7.45
C THR A 53 -4.40 10.59 -7.16
N PHE A 54 -3.18 11.13 -7.27
CA PHE A 54 -1.98 10.40 -6.89
C PHE A 54 -2.00 10.02 -5.40
N GLY A 55 -2.36 10.95 -4.52
CA GLY A 55 -2.53 10.69 -3.09
C GLY A 55 -3.54 9.58 -2.78
N GLU A 56 -4.69 9.60 -3.46
CA GLU A 56 -5.71 8.55 -3.34
C GLU A 56 -5.15 7.19 -3.78
N ILE A 57 -4.48 7.11 -4.92
CA ILE A 57 -3.93 5.83 -5.41
C ILE A 57 -2.84 5.30 -4.47
N ALA A 58 -1.91 6.15 -4.05
CA ALA A 58 -0.83 5.75 -3.16
C ALA A 58 -1.36 5.21 -1.83
N ALA A 59 -2.37 5.87 -1.24
CA ALA A 59 -3.01 5.38 -0.03
C ALA A 59 -3.79 4.08 -0.25
N ALA A 60 -4.53 3.95 -1.35
CA ALA A 60 -5.23 2.70 -1.68
C ALA A 60 -4.27 1.51 -1.84
N ASN A 61 -3.11 1.74 -2.48
CA ASN A 61 -2.04 0.76 -2.57
C ASN A 61 -1.47 0.39 -1.20
N SER A 62 -1.08 1.37 -0.37
CA SER A 62 -0.53 1.05 0.96
C SER A 62 -1.53 0.35 1.89
N LEU A 63 -2.84 0.55 1.70
CA LEU A 63 -3.89 -0.15 2.45
C LEU A 63 -4.10 -1.59 1.95
N SER A 64 -3.75 -1.90 0.69
CA SER A 64 -4.13 -3.17 0.06
C SER A 64 -3.53 -4.38 0.72
N ASP A 65 -2.30 -4.29 1.22
CA ASP A 65 -1.64 -5.45 1.83
C ASP A 65 -2.32 -5.85 3.14
N VAL A 66 -2.89 -4.90 3.88
CA VAL A 66 -3.68 -5.21 5.06
C VAL A 66 -4.93 -6.01 4.67
N TYR A 67 -5.62 -5.60 3.60
CA TYR A 67 -6.77 -6.34 3.10
C TYR A 67 -6.39 -7.71 2.50
N ALA A 68 -5.24 -7.82 1.85
CA ALA A 68 -4.73 -9.06 1.27
C ALA A 68 -4.50 -10.14 2.34
N MET A 69 -4.07 -9.72 3.54
CA MET A 69 -3.93 -10.61 4.70
C MET A 69 -5.25 -10.90 5.43
N GLY A 70 -6.37 -10.29 5.00
CA GLY A 70 -7.68 -10.40 5.65
C GLY A 70 -7.89 -9.44 6.83
N GLY A 71 -6.96 -8.50 7.04
CA GLY A 71 -6.99 -7.55 8.15
C GLY A 71 -7.88 -6.34 7.90
N LYS A 72 -8.22 -5.64 8.99
CA LYS A 72 -8.87 -4.32 8.94
C LYS A 72 -7.83 -3.23 9.24
N PRO A 73 -7.63 -2.23 8.35
CA PRO A 73 -6.79 -1.07 8.66
C PRO A 73 -7.28 -0.33 9.92
N LEU A 74 -6.35 0.11 10.76
CA LEU A 74 -6.65 0.90 11.97
C LEU A 74 -6.01 2.28 11.90
N THR A 75 -4.70 2.32 11.68
CA THR A 75 -3.92 3.57 11.70
C THR A 75 -2.93 3.62 10.55
N ALA A 76 -2.60 4.82 10.11
CA ALA A 76 -1.57 5.05 9.10
C ALA A 76 -0.62 6.20 9.49
N LEU A 77 0.59 6.15 8.95
CA LEU A 77 1.62 7.18 9.04
C LEU A 77 2.03 7.60 7.63
N ASN A 78 2.05 8.90 7.36
CA ASN A 78 2.54 9.42 6.08
C ASN A 78 4.04 9.17 5.93
N VAL A 79 4.46 8.68 4.76
CA VAL A 79 5.87 8.55 4.38
C VAL A 79 6.10 9.39 3.13
N VAL A 80 6.84 10.48 3.27
CA VAL A 80 6.98 11.49 2.21
C VAL A 80 8.45 11.72 1.87
N GLY A 81 8.80 11.61 0.60
CA GLY A 81 10.01 12.20 0.01
C GLY A 81 9.61 13.43 -0.80
N TRP A 82 10.12 14.61 -0.43
CA TRP A 82 9.67 15.87 -1.03
C TRP A 82 10.83 16.70 -1.62
N PRO A 83 10.73 17.11 -2.89
CA PRO A 83 11.64 18.08 -3.49
C PRO A 83 11.33 19.51 -3.02
N THR A 84 12.29 20.10 -2.30
CA THR A 84 12.19 21.46 -1.72
C THR A 84 11.98 22.58 -2.74
N LYS A 85 12.14 22.29 -4.03
CA LYS A 85 11.92 23.24 -5.13
C LYS A 85 10.46 23.30 -5.60
N LEU A 86 9.62 22.35 -5.20
CA LEU A 86 8.21 22.30 -5.59
C LEU A 86 7.32 22.98 -4.56
N ASP A 87 6.20 23.51 -5.07
CA ASP A 87 5.18 24.17 -4.27
C ASP A 87 4.51 23.19 -3.29
N THR A 88 4.44 23.58 -2.01
CA THR A 88 3.82 22.80 -0.94
C THR A 88 2.33 22.59 -1.14
N GLU A 89 1.64 23.39 -1.96
CA GLU A 89 0.24 23.14 -2.31
C GLU A 89 0.05 21.81 -3.07
N ILE A 90 1.04 21.40 -3.86
CA ILE A 90 1.03 20.07 -4.51
C ILE A 90 1.08 18.98 -3.43
N LEU A 91 1.96 19.13 -2.42
CA LEU A 91 2.04 18.19 -1.30
C LEU A 91 0.72 18.16 -0.50
N ALA A 92 0.11 19.32 -0.26
CA ALA A 92 -1.19 19.40 0.43
C ALA A 92 -2.27 18.61 -0.32
N GLY A 93 -2.33 18.72 -1.66
CA GLY A 93 -3.24 17.93 -2.49
C GLY A 93 -3.00 16.42 -2.38
N ILE A 94 -1.74 15.98 -2.39
CA ILE A 94 -1.38 14.56 -2.21
C ILE A 94 -1.83 14.05 -0.85
N LEU A 95 -1.53 14.78 0.22
CA LEU A 95 -1.92 14.40 1.59
C LEU A 95 -3.43 14.40 1.78
N GLU A 96 -4.16 15.33 1.16
CA GLU A 96 -5.62 15.37 1.17
C GLU A 96 -6.23 14.14 0.50
N GLY A 97 -5.72 13.75 -0.68
CA GLY A 97 -6.14 12.54 -1.38
C GLY A 97 -5.90 11.27 -0.56
N GLY A 98 -4.71 11.16 0.05
CA GLY A 98 -4.39 10.03 0.92
C GLY A 98 -5.28 9.97 2.17
N ALA A 99 -5.49 11.10 2.83
CA ALA A 99 -6.38 11.20 3.99
C ALA A 99 -7.83 10.80 3.67
N LYS A 100 -8.32 11.15 2.47
CA LYS A 100 -9.65 10.73 2.01
C LYS A 100 -9.77 9.21 1.92
N LYS A 101 -8.78 8.52 1.34
CA LYS A 101 -8.80 7.05 1.24
C LYS A 101 -8.63 6.34 2.58
N VAL A 102 -7.78 6.86 3.45
CA VAL A 102 -7.64 6.32 4.82
C VAL A 102 -8.96 6.46 5.59
N ARG A 103 -9.68 7.57 5.42
CA ARG A 103 -11.01 7.75 6.00
C ARG A 103 -12.03 6.76 5.41
N GLU A 104 -12.02 6.54 4.10
CA GLU A 104 -12.88 5.55 3.45
C GLU A 104 -12.64 4.12 3.98
N ALA A 105 -11.41 3.82 4.40
CA ALA A 105 -11.03 2.56 5.02
C ALA A 105 -11.43 2.43 6.52
N ASP A 106 -12.15 3.40 7.08
CA ASP A 106 -12.42 3.53 8.53
C ASP A 106 -11.15 3.52 9.41
N ALA A 107 -10.04 4.05 8.88
CA ALA A 107 -8.76 4.17 9.58
C ALA A 107 -8.39 5.64 9.84
N VAL A 108 -7.34 5.87 10.62
CA VAL A 108 -6.90 7.21 11.04
C VAL A 108 -5.43 7.45 10.73
N ILE A 109 -5.12 8.57 10.08
CA ILE A 109 -3.74 9.05 9.98
C ILE A 109 -3.35 9.68 11.32
N ILE A 110 -2.31 9.14 11.98
CA ILE A 110 -1.89 9.57 13.32
C ILE A 110 -0.52 10.25 13.35
N GLY A 111 0.09 10.46 12.18
CA GLY A 111 1.40 11.11 12.07
C GLY A 111 2.07 10.82 10.74
N GLY A 112 3.40 10.93 10.72
CA GLY A 112 4.21 10.63 9.56
C GLY A 112 5.60 11.25 9.63
N HIS A 113 6.35 11.09 8.55
CA HIS A 113 7.66 11.69 8.38
C HIS A 113 7.88 12.16 6.94
N THR A 114 8.57 13.29 6.81
CA THR A 114 8.94 13.88 5.52
C THR A 114 10.45 14.04 5.46
N ILE A 115 11.06 13.51 4.41
CA ILE A 115 12.46 13.71 4.08
C ILE A 115 12.60 14.57 2.83
N LYS A 116 13.72 15.28 2.73
CA LYS A 116 14.11 15.95 1.48
C LYS A 116 14.55 14.89 0.47
N ASP A 117 14.02 14.99 -0.75
CA ASP A 117 14.34 14.10 -1.86
C ASP A 117 14.36 14.91 -3.18
N GLU A 118 14.94 14.38 -4.25
CA GLU A 118 14.89 15.02 -5.58
C GLU A 118 13.59 14.70 -6.32
N GLU A 119 12.96 13.57 -6.01
CA GLU A 119 11.71 13.12 -6.61
C GLU A 119 10.59 13.07 -5.56
N ILE A 120 9.36 13.32 -6.00
CA ILE A 120 8.17 13.10 -5.16
C ILE A 120 8.07 11.60 -4.86
N LYS A 121 7.95 11.27 -3.59
CA LYS A 121 7.63 9.93 -3.10
C LYS A 121 6.55 10.05 -2.05
N TYR A 122 5.48 9.27 -2.19
CA TYR A 122 4.41 9.27 -1.21
C TYR A 122 3.81 7.88 -1.03
N GLY A 123 3.47 7.57 0.20
CA GLY A 123 2.68 6.43 0.58
C GLY A 123 2.51 6.38 2.10
N LEU A 124 2.07 5.24 2.60
CA LEU A 124 1.73 5.07 4.01
C LEU A 124 2.45 3.86 4.60
N SER A 125 2.85 3.99 5.86
CA SER A 125 2.95 2.84 6.74
C SER A 125 1.58 2.60 7.36
N VAL A 126 1.05 1.39 7.21
CA VAL A 126 -0.30 1.04 7.67
C VAL A 126 -0.18 -0.04 8.74
N THR A 127 -0.91 0.17 9.83
CA THR A 127 -1.15 -0.85 10.86
C THR A 127 -2.62 -1.23 10.82
N GLY A 128 -2.87 -2.51 10.56
CA GLY A 128 -4.17 -3.15 10.68
C GLY A 128 -4.22 -4.11 11.85
N ILE A 129 -5.41 -4.66 12.08
CA ILE A 129 -5.67 -5.71 13.06
C ILE A 129 -6.44 -6.85 12.42
N ILE A 130 -6.20 -8.05 12.92
CA ILE A 130 -6.89 -9.26 12.48
C ILE A 130 -7.08 -10.21 13.67
N GLU A 131 -8.15 -11.00 13.62
CA GLU A 131 -8.23 -12.21 14.46
C GLU A 131 -7.22 -13.24 13.93
N THR A 132 -6.35 -13.74 14.80
CA THR A 132 -5.19 -14.55 14.39
C THR A 132 -5.58 -15.80 13.59
N ASP A 133 -6.74 -16.40 13.87
CA ASP A 133 -7.28 -17.58 13.19
C ASP A 133 -7.94 -17.28 11.83
N LYS A 134 -8.13 -16.00 11.48
CA LYS A 134 -8.68 -15.55 10.20
C LYS A 134 -7.61 -15.07 9.22
N LEU A 135 -6.33 -15.23 9.56
CA LEU A 135 -5.23 -14.84 8.70
C LEU A 135 -5.33 -15.54 7.34
N ILE A 136 -5.26 -14.76 6.27
CA ILE A 136 -5.23 -15.26 4.90
C ILE A 136 -3.78 -15.20 4.43
N THR A 137 -3.22 -16.33 4.01
CA THR A 137 -1.89 -16.37 3.41
C THR A 137 -1.91 -17.02 2.04
N ALA A 138 -0.96 -16.65 1.18
CA ALA A 138 -0.78 -17.30 -0.12
C ALA A 138 -0.48 -18.80 0.00
N SER A 139 0.02 -19.26 1.14
CA SER A 139 0.39 -20.66 1.40
C SER A 139 -0.83 -21.56 1.66
N ASP A 140 -2.00 -20.99 1.93
CA ASP A 140 -3.23 -21.75 2.24
C ASP A 140 -3.98 -22.25 0.98
N ALA A 141 -3.52 -21.86 -0.21
CA ALA A 141 -4.12 -22.26 -1.47
C ALA A 141 -4.04 -23.79 -1.69
N LYS A 142 -5.18 -24.40 -2.05
CA LYS A 142 -5.28 -25.85 -2.30
C LYS A 142 -5.52 -26.15 -3.79
N PRO A 143 -5.02 -27.30 -4.30
CA PRO A 143 -5.34 -27.75 -5.64
C PRO A 143 -6.86 -27.77 -5.88
N LYS A 144 -7.26 -27.45 -7.11
CA LYS A 144 -8.67 -27.32 -7.54
C LYS A 144 -9.42 -26.11 -6.95
N GLY A 145 -8.73 -25.17 -6.30
CA GLY A 145 -9.29 -23.86 -5.97
C GLY A 145 -9.62 -23.03 -7.21
N LEU A 146 -10.57 -22.08 -7.05
CA LEU A 146 -10.89 -21.08 -8.07
C LEU A 146 -10.00 -19.86 -7.89
N LEU A 147 -9.60 -19.24 -9.00
CA LEU A 147 -8.91 -17.95 -9.00
C LEU A 147 -9.93 -16.83 -9.20
N ILE A 148 -9.96 -15.88 -8.26
CA ILE A 148 -10.86 -14.73 -8.30
C ILE A 148 -10.00 -13.48 -8.42
N LEU A 149 -10.38 -12.59 -9.34
CA LEU A 149 -9.74 -11.30 -9.55
C LEU A 149 -10.79 -10.20 -9.38
N THR A 150 -10.52 -9.25 -8.50
CA THR A 150 -11.48 -8.20 -8.09
C THR A 150 -11.27 -6.88 -8.83
N LYS A 151 -10.12 -6.70 -9.51
CA LYS A 151 -9.78 -5.50 -10.29
C LYS A 151 -9.19 -5.88 -11.63
N ARG A 152 -9.38 -5.03 -12.65
CA ARG A 152 -8.85 -5.29 -13.99
C ARG A 152 -7.32 -5.22 -14.00
N ILE A 153 -6.68 -6.07 -14.79
CA ILE A 153 -5.24 -5.96 -15.08
C ILE A 153 -4.98 -4.93 -16.21
N GLY A 154 -3.72 -4.54 -16.40
CA GLY A 154 -3.29 -3.69 -17.53
C GLY A 154 -2.98 -2.24 -17.18
N THR A 155 -3.09 -1.84 -15.91
CA THR A 155 -2.76 -0.48 -15.43
C THR A 155 -1.34 -0.05 -15.80
N GLY A 156 -0.36 -0.94 -15.71
CA GLY A 156 1.03 -0.67 -16.11
C GLY A 156 1.21 -0.39 -17.61
N VAL A 157 0.43 -1.04 -18.48
CA VAL A 157 0.46 -0.78 -19.93
C VAL A 157 -0.05 0.63 -20.22
N ILE A 158 -1.19 0.99 -19.62
CA ILE A 158 -1.79 2.32 -19.80
C ILE A 158 -0.93 3.41 -19.17
N SER A 159 -0.37 3.19 -17.97
CA SER A 159 0.56 4.14 -17.33
C SER A 159 1.81 4.36 -18.18
N THR A 160 2.32 3.31 -18.83
CA THR A 160 3.46 3.44 -19.77
C THR A 160 3.08 4.25 -21.01
N ALA A 161 1.88 4.02 -21.58
CA ALA A 161 1.38 4.79 -22.70
C ALA A 161 1.16 6.27 -22.32
N LEU A 162 0.62 6.54 -21.11
CA LEU A 162 0.46 7.89 -20.56
C LEU A 162 1.80 8.64 -20.49
N LYS A 163 2.84 8.00 -19.96
CA LYS A 163 4.20 8.60 -19.89
C LYS A 163 4.79 8.95 -21.27
N LYS A 164 4.30 8.31 -22.35
CA LYS A 164 4.70 8.59 -23.73
C LYS A 164 3.75 9.55 -24.47
N GLY A 165 2.65 9.96 -23.85
CA GLY A 165 1.58 10.71 -24.52
C GLY A 165 0.79 9.89 -25.54
N GLU A 166 0.80 8.55 -25.44
CA GLU A 166 0.18 7.60 -26.38
C GLU A 166 -1.11 6.99 -25.80
N THR A 167 -1.86 7.73 -24.99
CA THR A 167 -3.07 7.24 -24.32
C THR A 167 -4.27 8.15 -24.51
N THR A 168 -5.47 7.66 -24.22
CA THR A 168 -6.72 8.44 -24.25
C THR A 168 -7.12 8.87 -22.84
N GLU A 169 -7.85 9.97 -22.71
CA GLU A 169 -8.41 10.41 -21.43
C GLU A 169 -9.33 9.36 -20.80
N GLU A 170 -10.07 8.62 -21.62
CA GLU A 170 -10.92 7.51 -21.18
C GLU A 170 -10.10 6.39 -20.53
N ALA A 171 -8.95 6.02 -21.12
CA ALA A 171 -8.07 5.01 -20.56
C ALA A 171 -7.47 5.47 -19.23
N VAL A 172 -7.06 6.75 -19.14
CA VAL A 172 -6.55 7.36 -17.91
C VAL A 172 -7.62 7.37 -16.81
N SER A 173 -8.84 7.80 -17.13
CA SER A 173 -9.96 7.79 -16.19
C SER A 173 -10.24 6.38 -15.67
N THR A 174 -10.25 5.38 -16.56
CA THR A 174 -10.50 3.97 -16.22
C THR A 174 -9.45 3.42 -15.26
N ILE A 175 -8.16 3.70 -15.49
CA ILE A 175 -7.12 3.22 -14.57
C ILE A 175 -7.16 3.96 -13.23
N ASN A 176 -7.43 5.26 -13.23
CA ASN A 176 -7.52 6.04 -12.00
C ASN A 176 -8.69 5.57 -11.14
N GLU A 177 -9.83 5.23 -11.73
CA GLU A 177 -10.93 4.60 -11.00
C GLU A 177 -10.50 3.25 -10.42
N SER A 178 -9.94 2.35 -11.23
CA SER A 178 -9.53 1.02 -10.77
C SER A 178 -8.47 1.06 -9.66
N LEU A 179 -7.52 2.00 -9.73
CA LEU A 179 -6.40 2.11 -8.79
C LEU A 179 -6.81 2.75 -7.46
N ARG A 180 -7.90 3.52 -7.44
CA ARG A 180 -8.39 4.19 -6.23
C ARG A 180 -9.38 3.37 -5.45
N THR A 181 -10.02 2.36 -6.04
CA THR A 181 -10.92 1.46 -5.31
C THR A 181 -10.15 0.74 -4.20
N LEU A 182 -10.72 0.62 -3.00
CA LEU A 182 -10.19 -0.25 -1.94
C LEU A 182 -10.61 -1.69 -2.25
#